data_AF-A0A7J2RAR3-F1
#
_entry.id   AF-A0A7J2RAR3-F1
#
_cell.length_a   1.000
_cell.length_b   1.000
_cell.length_c   1.000
_cell.angle_alpha   90.00
_cell.angle_beta   90.00
_cell.angle_gamma   90.00
#
_symmetry.space_group_name_H-M   'P 1'
#
loop_
_entity.id
_entity.type
_entity.pdbx_description
1 polymer ?
#
loop_
_entity_poly.entity_id
_entity_poly.type
_entity_poly.pdbx_seq_one_letter_code
_entity_poly.pdbx_strand_id
1 'polypeptide(L)'
;MVNIGLLGDISVGKTSLLRLFVRYLKKGDIEKVQGGIKCSVVKADFSGEATVPGGDKEDALNEKETKTIHPNRIVFREDSNNKAHTIFSPGGDRHRSVVRMGIITISRISTVIVGVFSLDRDLETQFEFFNDIRFFPDKIHVCLNKFDLLEGDKEKRLEEIKQKINDFFTKRSIEVIDIYLTCGETVEGFEEVEAYNDRVAEMILKIVKNF
;
A
#
# COMPACT_ATOMS: atom_id res chain seq x y z
N MET A 1 -19.14 -1.35 5.77
CA MET A 1 -18.19 -0.36 5.24
C MET A 1 -16.85 -0.67 5.85
N VAL A 2 -15.78 -0.73 5.06
CA VAL A 2 -14.42 -1.04 5.55
C VAL A 2 -13.53 0.15 5.25
N ASN A 3 -12.82 0.64 6.27
CA ASN A 3 -11.80 1.67 6.13
C ASN A 3 -10.43 1.01 6.17
N ILE A 4 -9.71 1.03 5.04
CA ILE A 4 -8.37 0.47 4.91
C ILE A 4 -7.36 1.60 5.05
N GLY A 5 -6.40 1.46 5.98
CA GLY A 5 -5.24 2.35 6.07
C GLY A 5 -4.01 1.71 5.46
N LEU A 6 -3.49 2.28 4.38
CA LEU A 6 -2.18 1.89 3.84
C LEU A 6 -1.10 2.72 4.54
N LEU A 7 -0.34 2.11 5.44
CA LEU A 7 0.69 2.81 6.24
C LEU A 7 2.08 2.28 5.89
N GLY A 8 3.05 3.17 5.77
CA GLY A 8 4.44 2.83 5.47
C GLY A 8 5.29 4.08 5.23
N ASP A 9 6.60 3.90 5.16
CA ASP A 9 7.57 4.99 4.98
C ASP A 9 7.41 5.76 3.64
N ILE A 10 8.16 6.84 3.45
CA ILE A 10 8.30 7.56 2.18
C ILE A 10 8.74 6.57 1.09
N SER A 11 8.26 6.72 -0.14
CA SER A 11 8.73 5.96 -1.33
C SER A 11 8.63 4.42 -1.25
N VAL A 12 7.76 3.87 -0.40
CA VAL A 12 7.40 2.43 -0.39
C VAL A 12 6.32 2.06 -1.43
N GLY A 13 5.84 3.04 -2.21
CA GLY A 13 4.91 2.82 -3.33
C GLY A 13 3.42 2.76 -2.97
N LYS A 14 3.00 3.31 -1.82
CA LYS A 14 1.57 3.36 -1.42
C LYS A 14 0.68 4.02 -2.47
N THR A 15 1.14 5.14 -3.04
CA THR A 15 0.44 5.87 -4.09
C THR A 15 0.36 5.05 -5.38
N SER A 16 1.45 4.40 -5.78
CA SER A 16 1.49 3.53 -6.96
C SER A 16 0.48 2.38 -6.83
N LEU A 17 0.42 1.73 -5.65
CA LEU A 17 -0.60 0.71 -5.34
C LEU A 17 -2.03 1.24 -5.49
N LEU A 18 -2.31 2.43 -4.98
CA LEU A 18 -3.63 3.07 -5.10
C LEU A 18 -4.00 3.42 -6.55
N ARG A 19 -3.06 4.00 -7.30
CA ARG A 19 -3.26 4.35 -8.72
C ARG A 19 -3.50 3.10 -9.56
N LEU A 20 -2.75 2.03 -9.30
CA LEU A 20 -2.91 0.74 -9.94
C LEU A 20 -4.31 0.18 -9.65
N PHE A 21 -4.74 0.15 -8.38
CA PHE A 21 -6.09 -0.31 -8.03
C PHE A 21 -7.20 0.51 -8.74
N VAL A 22 -7.08 1.84 -8.81
CA VAL A 22 -8.02 2.69 -9.57
C VAL A 22 -8.03 2.34 -11.06
N ARG A 23 -6.88 2.04 -11.65
CA ARG A 23 -6.79 1.61 -13.05
C ARG A 23 -7.55 0.30 -13.25
N TYR A 24 -7.41 -0.68 -12.35
CA TYR A 24 -8.16 -1.94 -12.40
C TYR A 24 -9.67 -1.71 -12.33
N LEU A 25 -10.12 -0.83 -11.43
CA LEU A 25 -11.54 -0.47 -11.31
C LEU A 25 -12.07 0.23 -12.57
N LYS A 26 -11.31 1.16 -13.15
CA LYS A 26 -11.75 1.94 -14.33
C LYS A 26 -11.74 1.14 -15.63
N LYS A 27 -10.77 0.23 -15.80
CA LYS A 27 -10.66 -0.60 -17.01
C LYS A 27 -11.55 -1.85 -16.97
N GLY A 28 -12.18 -2.16 -15.82
CA GLY A 28 -12.97 -3.38 -15.64
C GLY A 28 -12.12 -4.63 -15.47
N ASP A 29 -10.79 -4.49 -15.37
CA ASP A 29 -9.87 -5.60 -15.15
C ASP A 29 -10.02 -6.20 -13.74
N ILE A 30 -10.66 -5.47 -12.82
CA ILE A 30 -11.01 -5.96 -11.48
C ILE A 30 -11.90 -7.22 -11.48
N GLU A 31 -12.65 -7.47 -12.56
CA GLU A 31 -13.49 -8.68 -12.66
C GLU A 31 -12.67 -9.92 -13.06
N LYS A 32 -11.45 -9.73 -13.58
CA LYS A 32 -10.60 -10.80 -14.11
C LYS A 32 -9.63 -11.36 -13.06
N VAL A 33 -9.34 -10.60 -12.00
CA VAL A 33 -8.44 -11.02 -10.91
C VAL A 33 -9.09 -12.05 -9.99
N GLN A 34 -8.29 -12.78 -9.20
CA GLN A 34 -8.82 -13.80 -8.31
C GLN A 34 -9.76 -13.19 -7.25
N GLY A 35 -10.99 -13.68 -7.20
CA GLY A 35 -12.01 -13.10 -6.31
C GLY A 35 -12.52 -11.75 -6.79
N GLY A 36 -12.34 -11.40 -8.07
CA GLY A 36 -12.89 -10.20 -8.70
C GLY A 36 -14.38 -9.99 -8.43
N ILE A 37 -14.74 -8.78 -8.04
CA ILE A 37 -16.12 -8.31 -7.97
C ILE A 37 -16.17 -6.97 -8.68
N LYS A 38 -17.23 -6.78 -9.46
CA LYS A 38 -17.51 -5.50 -10.10
C LYS A 38 -17.65 -4.40 -9.04
N CYS A 39 -16.74 -3.44 -9.11
CA CYS A 39 -16.67 -2.33 -8.19
C CYS A 39 -16.57 -1.02 -8.97
N SER A 40 -17.27 0.01 -8.50
CA SER A 40 -17.27 1.35 -9.09
C SER A 40 -16.51 2.33 -8.21
N VAL A 41 -15.70 3.19 -8.82
CA VAL A 41 -15.04 4.31 -8.12
C VAL A 41 -16.09 5.40 -7.85
N VAL A 42 -16.32 5.72 -6.58
CA VAL A 42 -17.22 6.81 -6.17
C VAL A 42 -16.46 8.12 -6.08
N LYS A 43 -15.25 8.10 -5.50
CA LYS A 43 -14.38 9.27 -5.37
C LYS A 43 -12.92 8.82 -5.34
N ALA A 44 -12.05 9.51 -6.06
CA ALA A 44 -10.61 9.35 -5.95
C ALA A 44 -9.98 10.74 -5.77
N ASP A 45 -9.21 10.90 -4.71
CA ASP A 45 -8.56 12.15 -4.34
C ASP A 45 -7.06 11.92 -4.17
N PHE A 46 -6.30 12.48 -5.10
CA PHE A 46 -4.83 12.49 -5.14
C PHE A 46 -4.27 13.92 -5.06
N SER A 47 -5.10 14.89 -4.67
CA SER A 47 -4.74 16.33 -4.66
C SER A 47 -3.63 16.70 -3.66
N GLY A 48 -3.28 15.77 -2.77
CA GLY A 48 -2.22 15.94 -1.78
C GLY A 48 -0.80 15.73 -2.28
N GLU A 49 -0.61 15.40 -3.56
CA GLU A 49 0.71 15.10 -4.12
C GLU A 49 1.44 16.37 -4.54
N ALA A 50 2.60 16.61 -3.93
CA ALA A 50 3.50 17.68 -4.32
C ALA A 50 4.71 17.09 -5.04
N THR A 51 5.03 17.61 -6.22
CA THR A 51 6.28 17.28 -6.90
C THR A 51 7.46 17.81 -6.07
N VAL A 52 8.47 16.96 -5.86
CA VAL A 52 9.70 17.34 -5.15
C VAL A 52 10.52 18.24 -6.08
N PRO A 53 10.80 19.51 -5.70
CA PRO A 53 11.69 20.34 -6.48
C PRO A 53 13.12 19.81 -6.32
N GLY A 54 13.75 19.35 -7.41
CA GLY A 54 15.17 18.95 -7.43
C GLY A 54 15.47 17.45 -7.32
N GLY A 55 14.53 16.56 -7.61
CA GLY A 55 14.84 15.12 -7.76
C GLY A 55 15.49 14.85 -9.11
N ASP A 56 16.79 14.52 -9.12
CA ASP A 56 17.57 14.15 -10.33
C ASP A 56 17.23 12.73 -10.86
N LYS A 57 16.21 12.07 -10.31
CA LYS A 57 15.72 10.78 -10.81
C LYS A 57 14.39 11.00 -11.52
N GLU A 58 14.46 11.12 -12.84
CA GLU A 58 13.34 10.80 -13.71
C GLU A 58 13.16 9.28 -13.68
N ASP A 59 12.09 8.80 -13.04
CA ASP A 59 11.65 7.41 -13.25
C ASP A 59 11.32 7.24 -14.75
N ALA A 60 11.36 6.00 -15.27
CA ALA A 60 11.22 5.66 -16.69
C ALA A 60 9.95 6.19 -17.40
N LEU A 61 9.07 6.86 -16.66
CA LEU A 61 7.81 7.48 -17.10
C LEU A 61 7.81 9.03 -17.07
N ASN A 62 8.95 9.71 -16.86
CA ASN A 62 9.01 11.18 -16.81
C ASN A 62 8.12 11.82 -15.71
N GLU A 63 7.78 11.08 -14.65
CA GLU A 63 7.08 11.64 -13.50
C GLU A 63 8.10 12.05 -12.43
N LYS A 64 8.15 13.34 -12.09
CA LYS A 64 8.98 13.86 -10.99
C LYS A 64 8.61 13.15 -9.69
N GLU A 65 9.59 12.79 -8.87
CA GLU A 65 9.37 12.22 -7.54
C GLU A 65 8.32 13.06 -6.79
N THR A 66 7.23 12.43 -6.33
CA THR A 66 6.13 13.11 -5.63
C THR A 66 6.12 12.74 -4.15
N LYS A 67 5.84 13.73 -3.29
CA LYS A 67 5.61 13.54 -1.86
C LYS A 67 4.15 13.86 -1.55
N THR A 68 3.46 12.89 -0.96
CA THR A 68 2.11 13.05 -0.46
C THR A 68 2.12 13.90 0.82
N ILE A 69 1.54 15.10 0.77
CA ILE A 69 1.40 16.03 1.90
C ILE A 69 0.04 15.85 2.57
N HIS A 70 -1.03 15.75 1.77
CA HIS A 70 -2.38 15.41 2.25
C HIS A 70 -2.68 13.95 1.96
N PRO A 71 -3.37 13.22 2.85
CA PRO A 71 -3.66 11.82 2.61
C PRO A 71 -4.48 11.59 1.33
N ASN A 72 -4.01 10.66 0.51
CA ASN A 72 -4.77 10.17 -0.63
C ASN A 72 -5.97 9.38 -0.13
N ARG A 73 -7.12 9.58 -0.78
CA ARG A 73 -8.38 8.93 -0.40
C ARG A 73 -9.09 8.36 -1.62
N ILE A 74 -9.46 7.09 -1.52
CA ILE A 74 -10.25 6.41 -2.54
C ILE A 74 -11.50 5.85 -1.89
N VAL A 75 -12.66 6.19 -2.45
CA VAL A 75 -13.95 5.60 -2.10
C VAL A 75 -14.40 4.78 -3.30
N PHE A 76 -14.59 3.49 -3.08
CA PHE A 76 -15.14 2.57 -4.08
C PHE A 76 -16.33 1.82 -3.49
N ARG A 77 -17.17 1.28 -4.37
CA ARG A 77 -18.41 0.60 -3.99
C ARG A 77 -18.52 -0.70 -4.76
N GLU A 78 -18.92 -1.75 -4.07
CA GLU A 78 -19.29 -3.02 -4.68
C GLU A 78 -20.66 -2.88 -5.36
N ASP A 79 -20.75 -3.22 -6.64
CA ASP A 79 -21.98 -3.03 -7.42
C ASP A 79 -23.06 -4.05 -7.03
N SER A 80 -22.68 -5.20 -6.46
CA SER A 80 -23.60 -6.28 -6.07
C SER A 80 -24.43 -5.97 -4.83
N ASN A 81 -23.85 -5.30 -3.83
CA ASN A 81 -24.48 -5.04 -2.53
C ASN A 81 -24.51 -3.54 -2.15
N ASN A 82 -24.01 -2.66 -3.02
CA ASN A 82 -23.87 -1.22 -2.79
C ASN A 82 -23.04 -0.83 -1.55
N LYS A 83 -22.24 -1.74 -1.00
CA LYS A 83 -21.38 -1.48 0.16
C LYS A 83 -20.22 -0.59 -0.30
N ALA A 84 -20.07 0.55 0.39
CA ALA A 84 -18.96 1.48 0.15
C ALA A 84 -17.77 1.16 1.07
N HIS A 85 -16.58 1.29 0.51
CA HIS A 85 -15.30 1.08 1.17
C HIS A 85 -14.41 2.29 0.93
N THR A 86 -13.56 2.60 1.90
CA THR A 86 -12.63 3.73 1.78
C THR A 86 -11.20 3.25 2.04
N ILE A 87 -10.29 3.64 1.16
CA ILE A 87 -8.85 3.44 1.34
C ILE A 87 -8.21 4.80 1.60
N PHE A 88 -7.40 4.87 2.64
CA PHE A 88 -6.61 6.03 3.01
C PHE A 88 -5.12 5.70 2.88
N SER A 89 -4.35 6.60 2.28
CA SER A 89 -2.89 6.52 2.23
C SER A 89 -2.30 7.87 2.63
N PRO A 90 -1.82 8.05 3.88
CA PRO A 90 -1.08 9.24 4.25
C PRO A 90 0.28 9.29 3.55
N GLY A 91 0.90 10.47 3.58
CA GLY A 91 2.32 10.58 3.28
C GLY A 91 3.20 9.79 4.25
N GLY A 92 4.43 9.52 3.83
CA GLY A 92 5.45 8.88 4.67
C GLY A 92 6.34 9.87 5.43
N ASP A 93 6.33 11.16 5.06
CA ASP A 93 7.25 12.16 5.62
C ASP A 93 6.85 12.58 7.04
N ARG A 94 7.30 11.79 8.01
CA ARG A 94 7.06 12.01 9.43
C ARG A 94 7.64 13.32 9.96
N HIS A 95 8.55 14.01 9.26
CA HIS A 95 9.05 15.29 9.77
C HIS A 95 8.01 16.41 9.62
N ARG A 96 7.01 16.22 8.76
CA ARG A 96 5.92 17.18 8.57
C ARG A 96 4.77 16.91 9.53
N SER A 97 4.41 17.92 10.33
CA SER A 97 3.31 17.82 11.31
C SER A 97 1.97 17.42 10.67
N VAL A 98 1.68 17.94 9.47
CA VAL A 98 0.44 17.61 8.73
C VAL A 98 0.40 16.12 8.36
N VAL A 99 1.53 15.56 7.91
CA VAL A 99 1.64 14.14 7.56
C VAL A 99 1.54 13.28 8.80
N ARG A 100 2.24 13.64 9.90
CA ARG A 100 2.10 12.95 11.21
C ARG A 100 0.66 12.92 11.68
N MET A 101 -0.05 14.04 11.62
CA MET A 101 -1.46 14.10 11.98
C MET A 101 -2.31 13.20 11.09
N GLY A 102 -2.02 13.17 9.78
CA GLY A 102 -2.66 12.26 8.83
C GLY A 102 -2.45 10.78 9.19
N ILE A 103 -1.21 10.38 9.50
CA ILE A 103 -0.86 9.02 9.94
C ILE A 103 -1.64 8.65 11.21
N ILE A 104 -1.61 9.51 12.24
CA ILE A 104 -2.34 9.27 13.51
C ILE A 104 -3.83 9.14 13.25
N THR A 105 -4.41 10.04 12.46
CA THR A 105 -5.84 10.04 12.16
C THR A 105 -6.24 8.74 11.46
N ILE A 106 -5.51 8.35 10.41
CA ILE A 106 -5.79 7.13 9.64
C ILE A 106 -5.62 5.90 10.50
N SER A 107 -4.55 5.81 11.27
CA SER A 107 -4.32 4.69 12.19
C SER A 107 -5.46 4.47 13.19
N ARG A 108 -6.21 5.52 13.56
CA ARG A 108 -7.36 5.46 14.46
C ARG A 108 -8.68 5.14 13.79
N ILE A 109 -8.92 5.62 12.56
CA ILE A 109 -10.21 5.45 11.87
C ILE A 109 -10.26 4.20 10.97
N SER A 110 -9.09 3.62 10.68
CA SER A 110 -8.99 2.42 9.87
C SER A 110 -9.51 1.20 10.61
N THR A 111 -10.46 0.51 9.99
CA THR A 111 -10.92 -0.82 10.41
C THR A 111 -9.79 -1.84 10.28
N VAL A 112 -8.98 -1.69 9.23
CA VAL A 112 -7.86 -2.59 8.90
C VAL A 112 -6.67 -1.76 8.48
N ILE A 113 -5.48 -2.14 8.95
CA ILE A 113 -4.21 -1.55 8.53
C ILE A 113 -3.45 -2.54 7.66
N VAL A 114 -2.94 -2.03 6.53
CA VAL A 114 -1.95 -2.71 5.70
C VAL A 114 -0.61 -1.99 5.87
N GLY A 115 0.36 -2.67 6.46
CA GLY A 115 1.74 -2.21 6.52
C GLY A 115 2.45 -2.43 5.19
N VAL A 116 2.78 -1.35 4.49
CA VAL A 116 3.45 -1.39 3.18
C VAL A 116 4.95 -1.20 3.38
N PHE A 117 5.73 -2.17 2.89
CA PHE A 117 7.18 -2.17 2.89
C PHE A 117 7.72 -2.24 1.47
N SER A 118 8.87 -1.63 1.24
CA SER A 118 9.62 -1.66 0.00
C SER A 118 10.76 -2.67 0.09
N LEU A 119 10.89 -3.53 -0.92
CA LEU A 119 11.92 -4.57 -0.96
C LEU A 119 13.28 -4.10 -1.52
N ASP A 120 13.33 -2.90 -2.11
CA ASP A 120 14.54 -2.24 -2.63
C ASP A 120 15.30 -1.43 -1.56
N ARG A 121 14.82 -1.42 -0.31
CA ARG A 121 15.33 -0.52 0.74
C ARG A 121 15.56 -1.26 2.04
N ASP A 122 16.40 -0.65 2.88
CA ASP A 122 16.66 -1.14 4.21
C ASP A 122 15.37 -1.18 5.06
N LEU A 123 15.22 -2.26 5.82
CA LEU A 123 14.01 -2.53 6.59
C LEU A 123 14.00 -1.77 7.92
N GLU A 124 15.16 -1.48 8.51
CA GLU A 124 15.26 -0.77 9.79
C GLU A 124 14.72 0.65 9.65
N THR A 125 15.09 1.36 8.58
CA THR A 125 14.55 2.70 8.29
C THR A 125 13.02 2.69 8.14
N GLN A 126 12.47 1.62 7.57
CA GLN A 126 11.02 1.47 7.43
C GLN A 126 10.34 1.13 8.76
N PHE A 127 10.99 0.37 9.64
CA PHE A 127 10.49 0.10 11.00
C PHE A 127 10.42 1.36 11.85
N GLU A 128 11.34 2.31 11.67
CA GLU A 128 11.28 3.59 12.39
C GLU A 128 9.97 4.34 12.13
N PHE A 129 9.43 4.28 10.90
CA PHE A 129 8.12 4.84 10.59
C PHE A 129 7.02 4.21 11.47
N PHE A 130 7.03 2.88 11.61
CA PHE A 130 6.02 2.18 12.41
C PHE A 130 6.22 2.40 13.93
N ASN A 131 7.44 2.67 14.40
CA ASN A 131 7.69 3.02 15.80
C ASN A 131 7.00 4.32 16.22
N ASP A 132 6.83 5.27 15.30
CA ASP A 132 6.17 6.54 15.57
C ASP A 132 4.64 6.42 15.64
N ILE A 133 4.07 5.30 15.17
CA ILE A 133 2.63 5.06 15.20
C ILE A 133 2.24 4.46 16.56
N ARG A 134 1.42 5.22 17.30
CA ARG A 134 0.94 4.82 18.64
C ARG A 134 -0.28 3.91 18.63
N PHE A 135 -1.14 4.03 17.62
CA PHE A 135 -2.39 3.29 17.54
C PHE A 135 -2.28 2.24 16.45
N PHE A 136 -2.23 0.97 16.85
CA PHE A 136 -2.39 -0.15 15.94
C PHE A 136 -3.59 -0.99 16.39
N PRO A 137 -4.32 -1.59 15.45
CA PRO A 137 -5.16 -2.74 15.76
C PRO A 137 -4.28 -3.92 16.19
N ASP A 138 -4.87 -4.85 16.94
CA ASP A 138 -4.19 -6.08 17.37
C ASP A 138 -3.79 -6.98 16.19
N LYS A 139 -4.34 -6.72 15.00
CA LYS A 139 -4.06 -7.49 13.79
C LYS A 139 -3.89 -6.60 12.57
N ILE A 140 -2.90 -6.90 11.74
CA ILE A 140 -2.60 -6.18 10.50
C ILE A 140 -2.38 -7.13 9.32
N HIS A 141 -2.46 -6.59 8.11
CA HIS A 141 -1.90 -7.22 6.92
C HIS A 141 -0.60 -6.53 6.53
N VAL A 142 0.27 -7.23 5.81
CA VAL A 142 1.53 -6.70 5.29
C VAL A 142 1.54 -6.78 3.78
N CYS A 143 2.03 -5.73 3.13
CA CYS A 143 2.26 -5.66 1.70
C CYS A 143 3.75 -5.43 1.45
N LEU A 144 4.39 -6.38 0.78
CA LEU A 144 5.79 -6.31 0.35
C LEU A 144 5.80 -5.88 -1.11
N ASN A 145 6.16 -4.61 -1.33
CA ASN A 145 6.10 -3.96 -2.62
C ASN A 145 7.48 -3.85 -3.29
N LYS A 146 7.48 -3.61 -4.60
CA LYS A 146 8.68 -3.52 -5.45
C LYS A 146 9.48 -4.84 -5.50
N PHE A 147 8.77 -5.96 -5.61
CA PHE A 147 9.39 -7.28 -5.67
C PHE A 147 10.29 -7.47 -6.90
N ASP A 148 9.99 -6.75 -7.98
CA ASP A 148 10.81 -6.66 -9.19
C ASP A 148 12.23 -6.16 -8.90
N LEU A 149 12.40 -5.29 -7.91
CA LEU A 149 13.70 -4.70 -7.53
C LEU A 149 14.50 -5.54 -6.52
N LEU A 150 13.98 -6.69 -6.08
CA LEU A 150 14.69 -7.54 -5.12
C LEU A 150 15.86 -8.27 -5.80
N GLU A 151 17.09 -7.89 -5.47
CA GLU A 151 18.30 -8.51 -6.03
C GLU A 151 18.76 -9.77 -5.27
N GLY A 152 19.44 -10.68 -5.96
CA GLY A 152 20.07 -11.88 -5.39
C GLY A 152 19.12 -13.06 -5.23
N ASP A 153 19.35 -13.89 -4.21
CA ASP A 153 18.49 -15.03 -3.87
C ASP A 153 17.16 -14.54 -3.28
N LYS A 154 16.17 -14.37 -4.17
CA LYS A 154 14.87 -13.77 -3.84
C LYS A 154 14.11 -14.56 -2.79
N GLU A 155 14.12 -15.89 -2.84
CA GLU A 155 13.36 -16.73 -1.90
C GLU A 155 13.90 -16.59 -0.49
N LYS A 156 15.21 -16.76 -0.33
CA LYS A 156 15.86 -16.66 0.97
C LYS A 156 15.72 -15.27 1.58
N ARG A 157 15.99 -14.21 0.80
CA ARG A 157 15.84 -12.83 1.28
C ARG A 157 14.41 -12.52 1.68
N LEU A 158 13.44 -13.02 0.92
CA LEU A 158 12.04 -12.81 1.21
C LEU A 158 11.62 -13.48 2.51
N GLU A 159 12.07 -14.70 2.79
CA GLU A 159 11.82 -15.37 4.06
C GLU A 159 12.44 -14.61 5.24
N GLU A 160 13.68 -14.14 5.09
CA GLU A 160 14.34 -13.31 6.11
C GLU A 160 13.57 -12.01 6.38
N ILE A 161 13.08 -11.33 5.34
CA ILE A 161 12.29 -10.10 5.47
C ILE A 161 10.95 -10.39 6.16
N LYS A 162 10.24 -11.44 5.74
CA LYS A 162 8.97 -11.85 6.36
C LYS A 162 9.15 -12.14 7.85
N GLN A 163 10.22 -12.87 8.21
CA GLN A 163 10.52 -13.17 9.61
C GLN A 163 10.80 -11.89 10.41
N LYS A 164 11.64 -10.99 9.89
CA LYS A 164 11.95 -9.71 10.57
C LYS A 164 10.72 -8.85 10.80
N ILE A 165 9.82 -8.78 9.81
CA ILE A 165 8.56 -8.02 9.93
C ILE A 165 7.66 -8.66 10.97
N ASN A 166 7.53 -9.98 10.95
CA ASN A 166 6.71 -10.70 11.92
C ASN A 166 7.24 -10.51 13.35
N ASP A 167 8.56 -10.64 13.54
CA ASP A 167 9.21 -10.42 14.84
C ASP A 167 9.01 -8.98 15.33
N PHE A 168 9.11 -7.99 14.43
CA PHE A 168 8.90 -6.57 14.77
C PHE A 168 7.49 -6.30 15.31
N PHE A 169 6.45 -6.80 14.64
CA PHE A 169 5.06 -6.59 15.06
C PHE A 169 4.67 -7.46 16.26
N THR A 170 5.16 -8.70 16.32
CA THR A 170 4.89 -9.62 17.44
C THR A 170 5.45 -9.08 18.76
N LYS A 171 6.63 -8.45 18.75
CA LYS A 171 7.20 -7.76 19.92
C LYS A 171 6.30 -6.63 20.46
N ARG A 172 5.38 -6.13 19.64
CA ARG A 172 4.41 -5.09 19.98
C ARG A 172 3.01 -5.65 20.23
N SER A 173 2.88 -6.98 20.34
CA SER A 173 1.61 -7.68 20.49
C SER A 173 0.65 -7.46 19.31
N ILE A 174 1.19 -7.27 18.10
CA ILE A 174 0.41 -7.12 16.86
C ILE A 174 0.60 -8.39 16.02
N GLU A 175 -0.50 -9.03 15.65
CA GLU A 175 -0.54 -10.21 14.79
C GLU A 175 -0.49 -9.83 13.31
N VAL A 176 0.41 -10.45 12.54
CA VAL A 176 0.42 -10.33 11.07
C VAL A 176 -0.42 -11.45 10.47
N ILE A 177 -1.60 -11.11 9.93
CA ILE A 177 -2.58 -12.10 9.41
C ILE A 177 -2.15 -12.66 8.06
N ASP A 178 -1.80 -11.78 7.12
CA ASP A 178 -1.39 -12.16 5.77
C ASP A 178 -0.23 -11.27 5.31
N ILE A 179 0.61 -11.84 4.44
CA ILE A 179 1.67 -11.11 3.74
C ILE A 179 1.43 -11.22 2.22
N TYR A 180 1.23 -10.08 1.57
CA TYR A 180 1.02 -9.95 0.14
C TYR A 180 2.30 -9.48 -0.55
N LEU A 181 2.58 -10.02 -1.74
CA LEU A 181 3.71 -9.64 -2.58
C LEU A 181 3.18 -8.91 -3.81
N THR A 182 3.67 -7.70 -4.04
CA THR A 182 3.14 -6.83 -5.10
C THR A 182 4.24 -6.15 -5.88
N CYS A 183 3.93 -5.84 -7.13
CA CYS A 183 4.61 -4.81 -7.90
C CYS A 183 3.61 -3.67 -8.04
N GLY A 184 3.94 -2.49 -7.53
CA GLY A 184 3.04 -1.34 -7.56
C GLY A 184 3.03 -0.61 -8.91
N GLU A 185 3.88 -1.04 -9.84
CA GLU A 185 4.16 -0.39 -11.11
C GLU A 185 4.37 -1.42 -12.23
N THR A 186 4.03 -1.02 -13.46
CA THR A 186 4.25 -1.85 -14.64
C THR A 186 5.70 -1.69 -15.10
N VAL A 187 6.52 -2.72 -14.93
CA VAL A 187 7.92 -2.71 -15.38
C VAL A 187 8.06 -3.50 -16.68
N GLU A 188 8.59 -2.88 -17.73
CA GLU A 188 8.90 -3.58 -18.99
C GLU A 188 10.03 -4.59 -18.76
N GLY A 189 9.83 -5.85 -19.19
CA GLY A 189 10.86 -6.89 -19.14
C GLY A 189 10.87 -7.79 -17.90
N PHE A 190 9.92 -7.65 -16.96
CA PHE A 190 9.73 -8.60 -15.86
C PHE A 190 8.58 -9.56 -16.18
N GLU A 191 8.88 -10.85 -16.37
CA GLU A 191 7.97 -11.85 -16.97
C GLU A 191 6.72 -12.21 -16.13
N GLU A 192 6.49 -11.57 -14.98
CA GLU A 192 5.32 -11.86 -14.12
C GLU A 192 4.64 -10.60 -13.56
N VAL A 193 4.96 -9.40 -14.07
CA VAL A 193 4.44 -8.12 -13.54
C VAL A 193 2.92 -8.12 -13.40
N GLU A 194 2.20 -8.65 -14.40
CA GLU A 194 0.73 -8.67 -14.36
C GLU A 194 0.21 -9.49 -13.18
N ALA A 195 0.80 -10.65 -12.87
CA ALA A 195 0.40 -11.47 -11.73
C ALA A 195 0.63 -10.76 -10.38
N TYR A 196 1.73 -10.02 -10.24
CA TYR A 196 1.99 -9.24 -9.01
C TYR A 196 1.18 -7.94 -8.93
N ASN A 197 0.77 -7.38 -10.07
CA ASN A 197 -0.15 -6.25 -10.14
C ASN A 197 -1.57 -6.68 -9.76
N ASP A 198 -2.01 -7.85 -10.22
CA ASP A 198 -3.30 -8.45 -9.87
C ASP A 198 -3.39 -8.64 -8.36
N ARG A 199 -2.30 -9.07 -7.71
CA ARG A 199 -2.23 -9.22 -6.24
C ARG A 199 -2.54 -7.95 -5.46
N VAL A 200 -2.34 -6.76 -6.03
CA VAL A 200 -2.73 -5.49 -5.39
C VAL A 200 -4.25 -5.40 -5.28
N ALA A 201 -4.95 -5.73 -6.38
CA ALA A 201 -6.40 -5.77 -6.40
C ALA A 201 -6.96 -6.91 -5.54
N GLU A 202 -6.37 -8.10 -5.61
CA GLU A 202 -6.76 -9.27 -4.82
C GLU A 202 -6.61 -9.02 -3.33
N MET A 203 -5.51 -8.38 -2.89
CA MET A 203 -5.31 -7.98 -1.49
C MET A 203 -6.45 -7.10 -1.01
N ILE A 204 -6.76 -6.03 -1.74
CA ILE A 204 -7.81 -5.07 -1.34
C ILE A 204 -9.17 -5.76 -1.32
N LEU A 205 -9.50 -6.56 -2.33
CA LEU A 205 -10.75 -7.31 -2.41
C LEU A 205 -10.88 -8.35 -1.29
N LYS A 206 -9.82 -9.11 -0.99
CA LYS A 206 -9.81 -10.09 0.11
C LYS A 206 -10.02 -9.41 1.45
N ILE A 207 -9.37 -8.27 1.69
CA ILE A 207 -9.54 -7.49 2.92
C ILE A 207 -11.00 -7.03 3.06
N VAL A 208 -11.61 -6.47 2.02
CA VAL A 208 -12.99 -5.96 2.15
C VAL A 208 -14.05 -7.04 2.27
N LYS A 209 -13.83 -8.24 1.72
CA LYS A 209 -14.76 -9.37 1.81
C LYS A 209 -14.79 -10.03 3.18
N ASN A 210 -13.69 -9.97 3.92
CA ASN A 210 -13.58 -10.57 5.26
C ASN A 210 -14.28 -9.72 6.35
N PHE A 211 -14.96 -8.63 5.96
CA PHE A 211 -15.68 -7.67 6.82
C PHE A 211 -17.00 -7.23 6.16
#